data_AF-A0A183B0L4-F1
#
_entry.id   AF-A0A183B0L4-F1
#
_cell.length_a   1.000
_cell.length_b   1.000
_cell.length_c   1.000
_cell.angle_alpha   90.00
_cell.angle_beta   90.00
_cell.angle_gamma   90.00
#
_symmetry.space_group_name_H-M   'P 1'
#
loop_
_entity.id
_entity.type
_entity.pdbx_description
1 polymer ?
#
loop_
_entity_poly.entity_id
_entity_poly.type
_entity_poly.pdbx_seq_one_letter_code
_entity_poly.pdbx_strand_id
1 'polypeptide(L)'
;MAETNVKEDGGKLQHDSTSVEPFETGHTWEKVLFGGRVIDKTFLQQSVNNQGLASIEAYFERYTRHYGAPPHSVSNQDVCDLLTSIRHLLAPPVRSKPVELLELAAEITQAFGGLRFTSCKSAKDRTAMSITLEQIRWLQKSEGMHVNDFLPALKCLRSTGLRLENAMKNAGVRKYAFNRLQLLSFPKLYRPPVGTFAPGVMS
;
A
#
# COMPACT_ATOMS: atom_id res chain seq x y z
N MET A 1 -46.38 -18.30 19.42
CA MET A 1 -46.36 -17.54 18.17
C MET A 1 -46.51 -16.07 18.53
N ALA A 2 -45.41 -15.33 18.52
CA ALA A 2 -45.41 -13.90 18.71
C ALA A 2 -44.57 -13.32 17.56
N GLU A 3 -45.23 -12.67 16.62
CA GLU A 3 -44.63 -11.96 15.51
C GLU A 3 -44.05 -10.64 16.04
N THR A 4 -42.73 -10.55 16.12
CA THR A 4 -42.04 -9.28 16.30
C THR A 4 -41.81 -8.65 14.94
N ASN A 5 -42.62 -7.63 14.64
CA ASN A 5 -42.44 -6.69 13.54
C ASN A 5 -41.03 -6.06 13.61
N VAL A 6 -40.17 -6.42 12.66
CA VAL A 6 -38.93 -5.68 12.39
C VAL A 6 -39.31 -4.47 11.55
N LYS A 7 -39.27 -3.27 12.17
CA LYS A 7 -39.24 -2.02 11.41
C LYS A 7 -37.88 -1.94 10.73
N GLU A 8 -37.87 -2.08 9.40
CA GLU A 8 -36.72 -1.66 8.58
C GLU A 8 -36.66 -0.14 8.62
N ASP A 9 -35.81 0.41 9.48
CA ASP A 9 -35.40 1.81 9.38
C ASP A 9 -34.49 1.91 8.15
N GLY A 10 -35.04 2.52 7.08
CA GLY A 10 -34.37 2.83 5.82
C GLY A 10 -33.27 3.89 5.96
N GLY A 11 -32.30 3.63 6.82
CA GLY A 11 -31.04 4.37 6.88
C GLY A 11 -30.26 4.10 5.60
N LYS A 12 -30.39 4.99 4.62
CA LYS A 12 -29.47 5.04 3.48
C LYS A 12 -28.04 5.16 4.03
N LEU A 13 -27.28 4.07 3.95
CA LEU A 13 -25.82 4.13 4.03
C LEU A 13 -25.35 5.05 2.90
N GLN A 14 -25.14 6.32 3.22
CA GLN A 14 -24.53 7.27 2.31
C GLN A 14 -23.06 6.87 2.19
N HIS A 15 -22.73 6.11 1.15
CA HIS A 15 -21.35 5.87 0.76
C HIS A 15 -20.75 7.22 0.36
N ASP A 16 -20.08 7.89 1.29
CA ASP A 16 -19.25 9.07 1.03
C ASP A 16 -18.04 8.61 0.21
N SER A 17 -18.13 8.71 -1.12
CA SER A 17 -17.02 8.44 -2.02
C SER A 17 -16.02 9.61 -1.96
N THR A 18 -15.30 9.71 -0.85
CA THR A 18 -14.18 10.64 -0.74
C THR A 18 -12.94 9.98 -1.34
N SER A 19 -12.46 10.53 -2.45
CA SER A 19 -11.14 10.20 -2.98
C SER A 19 -10.07 10.77 -2.05
N VAL A 20 -9.23 9.89 -1.51
CA VAL A 20 -8.03 10.28 -0.75
C VAL A 20 -6.86 10.29 -1.73
N GLU A 21 -6.05 11.35 -1.67
CA GLU A 21 -4.83 11.48 -2.48
C GLU A 21 -3.82 10.35 -2.17
N PRO A 22 -3.05 9.88 -3.16
CA PRO A 22 -2.21 8.70 -3.00
C PRO A 22 -0.97 8.99 -2.14
N PHE A 23 -0.50 7.97 -1.42
CA PHE A 23 0.88 7.92 -0.97
C PHE A 23 1.76 7.25 -2.02
N GLU A 24 2.97 7.75 -2.15
CA GLU A 24 3.92 7.29 -3.13
C GLU A 24 5.29 7.05 -2.47
N THR A 25 5.94 5.96 -2.88
CA THR A 25 7.31 5.63 -2.49
C THR A 25 8.10 5.15 -3.72
N GLY A 26 9.27 5.74 -3.96
CA GLY A 26 10.04 5.52 -5.19
C GLY A 26 11.19 4.51 -5.09
N HIS A 27 11.27 3.57 -6.05
CA HIS A 27 12.49 2.86 -6.45
C HIS A 27 13.06 3.47 -7.75
N THR A 28 14.01 4.39 -7.55
CA THR A 28 15.18 4.84 -8.35
C THR A 28 15.21 4.93 -9.90
N TRP A 29 15.76 6.09 -10.33
CA TRP A 29 16.62 6.43 -11.49
C TRP A 29 16.03 6.50 -12.91
N GLU A 30 15.33 7.60 -13.20
CA GLU A 30 15.32 8.25 -14.52
C GLU A 30 14.86 9.70 -14.33
N LYS A 31 15.56 10.69 -14.91
CA LYS A 31 15.10 12.09 -14.93
C LYS A 31 13.81 12.15 -15.75
N VAL A 32 12.72 12.70 -15.21
CA VAL A 32 11.53 13.02 -16.02
C VAL A 32 11.63 14.52 -16.30
N LEU A 33 11.79 14.85 -17.58
CA LEU A 33 11.76 16.23 -18.05
C LEU A 33 10.30 16.55 -18.40
N PHE A 34 9.72 17.55 -17.73
CA PHE A 34 8.46 18.16 -18.12
C PHE A 34 8.76 19.63 -18.43
N GLY A 35 8.54 20.06 -19.69
CA GLY A 35 8.74 21.45 -20.10
C GLY A 35 10.16 22.01 -19.92
N GLY A 36 11.20 21.17 -20.04
CA GLY A 36 12.61 21.62 -19.97
C GLY A 36 13.14 21.94 -18.57
N ARG A 37 12.36 21.74 -17.50
CA ARG A 37 12.83 21.89 -16.10
C ARG A 37 13.17 20.55 -15.49
N VAL A 38 14.27 20.49 -14.75
CA VAL A 38 14.61 19.36 -13.87
C VAL A 38 13.70 19.45 -12.65
N ILE A 39 12.68 18.61 -12.59
CA ILE A 39 11.86 18.46 -11.38
C ILE A 39 12.67 17.64 -10.37
N ASP A 40 12.91 18.18 -9.18
CA ASP A 40 13.37 17.38 -8.06
C ASP A 40 12.23 16.44 -7.65
N LYS A 41 12.31 15.20 -8.14
CA LYS A 41 11.32 14.16 -7.86
C LYS A 41 11.21 13.84 -6.37
N THR A 42 12.24 14.11 -5.58
CA THR A 42 12.20 13.89 -4.13
C THR A 42 11.30 14.94 -3.47
N PHE A 43 11.45 16.20 -3.89
CA PHE A 43 10.58 17.28 -3.47
C PHE A 43 9.13 17.05 -3.91
N LEU A 44 8.91 16.68 -5.18
CA LEU A 44 7.56 16.36 -5.66
C LEU A 44 6.96 15.19 -4.89
N GLN A 45 7.74 14.13 -4.65
CA GLN A 45 7.33 12.97 -3.88
C GLN A 45 6.88 13.34 -2.48
N GLN A 46 7.66 14.20 -1.80
CA GLN A 46 7.33 14.71 -0.47
C GLN A 46 6.08 15.59 -0.51
N SER A 47 5.92 16.44 -1.52
CA SER A 47 4.73 17.27 -1.69
C SER A 47 3.47 16.41 -1.82
N VAL A 48 3.51 15.37 -2.66
CA VAL A 48 2.39 14.43 -2.84
C VAL A 48 2.10 13.71 -1.52
N ASN A 49 3.12 13.20 -0.83
CA ASN A 49 2.93 12.50 0.43
C ASN A 49 2.37 13.40 1.55
N ASN A 50 2.79 14.66 1.60
CA ASN A 50 2.25 15.64 2.54
C ASN A 50 0.79 15.98 2.22
N GLN A 51 0.43 16.07 0.94
CA GLN A 51 -0.97 16.25 0.53
C GLN A 51 -1.84 15.03 0.86
N GLY A 52 -1.29 13.81 0.67
CA GLY A 52 -1.92 12.56 1.08
C GLY A 52 -2.19 12.53 2.59
N LEU A 53 -1.18 12.89 3.40
CA LEU A 53 -1.35 13.00 4.85
C LEU A 53 -2.46 14.01 5.22
N ALA A 54 -2.40 15.23 4.69
CA ALA A 54 -3.41 16.25 4.96
C ALA A 54 -4.84 15.79 4.57
N SER A 55 -4.96 15.04 3.47
CA SER A 55 -6.23 14.48 3.01
C SER A 55 -6.79 13.44 3.98
N ILE A 56 -5.94 12.56 4.52
CA ILE A 56 -6.36 11.54 5.49
C ILE A 56 -6.68 12.17 6.84
N GLU A 57 -5.93 13.18 7.27
CA GLU A 57 -6.24 13.94 8.50
C GLU A 57 -7.62 14.60 8.40
N ALA A 58 -7.90 15.27 7.28
CA ALA A 58 -9.22 15.87 7.03
C ALA A 58 -10.34 14.81 6.99
N TYR A 59 -10.06 13.64 6.41
CA TYR A 59 -11.01 12.52 6.42
C TYR A 59 -11.23 11.97 7.84
N PHE A 60 -10.17 11.78 8.63
CA PHE A 60 -10.24 11.34 10.03
C PHE A 60 -11.09 12.29 10.87
N GLU A 61 -10.91 13.61 10.73
CA GLU A 61 -11.73 14.61 11.42
C GLU A 61 -13.21 14.52 11.02
N ARG A 62 -13.49 14.41 9.71
CA ARG A 62 -14.88 14.28 9.21
C ARG A 62 -15.51 12.97 9.71
N TYR A 63 -14.81 11.85 9.58
CA TYR A 63 -15.24 10.55 10.05
C TYR A 63 -15.58 10.61 11.55
N THR A 64 -14.65 11.15 12.36
CA THR A 64 -14.82 11.21 13.81
C THR A 64 -16.01 12.07 14.23
N ARG A 65 -16.30 13.14 13.50
CA ARG A 65 -17.47 13.99 13.72
C ARG A 65 -18.79 13.26 13.44
N HIS A 66 -18.83 12.41 12.42
CA HIS A 66 -20.07 11.73 12.00
C HIS A 66 -20.29 10.38 12.69
N TYR A 67 -19.22 9.62 12.94
CA TYR A 67 -19.28 8.22 13.38
C TYR A 67 -18.62 7.98 14.74
N GLY A 68 -17.96 8.98 15.33
CA GLY A 68 -17.13 8.80 16.52
C GLY A 68 -15.75 8.23 16.19
N ALA A 69 -14.99 7.83 17.22
CA ALA A 69 -13.63 7.33 17.03
C ALA A 69 -13.61 6.11 16.10
N PRO A 70 -12.71 6.06 15.09
CA PRO A 70 -12.60 4.90 14.23
C PRO A 70 -12.16 3.66 15.03
N PRO A 71 -12.50 2.45 14.55
CA PRO A 71 -11.97 1.22 15.11
C PRO A 71 -10.44 1.21 15.14
N HIS A 72 -9.88 0.39 16.04
CA HIS A 72 -8.44 0.16 16.05
C HIS A 72 -7.99 -0.52 14.75
N SER A 73 -6.73 -0.30 14.37
CA SER A 73 -6.14 -0.99 13.23
C SER A 73 -6.01 -2.49 13.50
N VAL A 74 -5.67 -3.26 12.46
CA VAL A 74 -5.35 -4.69 12.58
C VAL A 74 -4.16 -4.98 13.50
N SER A 75 -3.30 -3.99 13.74
CA SER A 75 -2.20 -4.10 14.69
C SER A 75 -2.60 -3.65 16.10
N ASN A 76 -3.90 -3.46 16.35
CA ASN A 76 -4.46 -2.91 17.58
C ASN A 76 -3.90 -1.52 17.94
N GLN A 77 -3.73 -0.65 16.94
CA GLN A 77 -3.27 0.73 17.13
C GLN A 77 -4.39 1.72 16.87
N ASP A 78 -4.40 2.82 17.62
CA ASP A 78 -5.27 3.95 17.35
C ASP A 78 -4.88 4.65 16.04
N VAL A 79 -5.89 5.06 15.27
CA VAL A 79 -5.67 5.78 14.00
C VAL A 79 -4.90 7.08 14.22
N CYS A 80 -5.08 7.73 15.38
CA CYS A 80 -4.35 8.95 15.74
C CYS A 80 -2.84 8.71 15.86
N ASP A 81 -2.43 7.57 16.44
CA ASP A 81 -1.02 7.21 16.60
C ASP A 81 -0.39 6.83 15.26
N LEU A 82 -1.15 6.17 14.38
CA LEU A 82 -0.72 5.88 13.01
C LEU A 82 -0.50 7.16 12.20
N LEU A 83 -1.40 8.14 12.31
CA LEU A 83 -1.25 9.46 11.68
C LEU A 83 -0.02 10.20 12.20
N THR A 84 0.21 10.15 13.51
CA THR A 84 1.41 10.71 14.15
C THR A 84 2.69 10.03 13.65
N SER A 85 2.66 8.70 13.47
CA SER A 85 3.76 7.96 12.88
C SER A 85 4.05 8.40 11.43
N ILE A 86 3.01 8.61 10.61
CA ILE A 86 3.17 9.14 9.24
C ILE A 86 3.78 10.55 9.27
N ARG A 87 3.31 11.45 10.14
CA ARG A 87 3.89 12.79 10.31
C ARG A 87 5.39 12.72 10.61
N HIS A 88 5.80 11.85 11.54
CA HIS A 88 7.21 11.69 11.88
C HIS A 88 8.05 11.13 10.72
N LEU A 89 7.50 10.22 9.90
CA LEU A 89 8.19 9.71 8.72
C LEU A 89 8.39 10.76 7.61
N LEU A 90 7.45 11.72 7.51
CA LEU A 90 7.50 12.80 6.53
C LEU A 90 8.23 14.06 7.03
N ALA A 91 8.50 14.15 8.34
CA ALA A 91 9.22 15.28 8.93
C ALA A 91 10.69 15.34 8.44
N PRO A 92 11.25 16.53 8.16
CA PRO A 92 12.65 16.69 7.81
C PRO A 92 13.61 16.33 8.96
N PRO A 93 14.79 15.76 8.68
CA PRO A 93 15.25 15.27 7.38
C PRO A 93 14.57 13.94 7.03
N VAL A 94 13.91 13.89 5.88
CA VAL A 94 13.21 12.70 5.42
C VAL A 94 14.24 11.61 5.12
N ARG A 95 14.18 10.50 5.88
CA ARG A 95 15.02 9.33 5.60
C ARG A 95 14.69 8.79 4.20
N SER A 96 15.70 8.25 3.53
CA SER A 96 15.50 7.73 2.17
C SER A 96 14.48 6.58 2.17
N LYS A 97 13.30 6.85 1.59
CA LYS A 97 12.25 5.88 1.22
C LYS A 97 11.58 5.19 2.43
N PRO A 98 10.64 5.85 3.11
CA PRO A 98 9.87 5.21 4.17
C PRO A 98 8.86 4.26 3.55
N VAL A 99 9.26 3.04 3.17
CA VAL A 99 8.32 2.03 2.67
C VAL A 99 7.28 1.66 3.73
N GLU A 100 7.63 1.88 5.00
CA GLU A 100 6.73 1.89 6.16
C GLU A 100 5.54 2.85 6.01
N LEU A 101 5.68 3.96 5.27
CA LEU A 101 4.57 4.87 4.96
C LEU A 101 3.40 4.14 4.29
N LEU A 102 3.69 3.23 3.36
CA LEU A 102 2.65 2.45 2.68
C LEU A 102 1.94 1.50 3.63
N GLU A 103 2.65 0.98 4.63
CA GLU A 103 2.08 0.09 5.64
C GLU A 103 1.18 0.85 6.61
N LEU A 104 1.62 2.00 7.13
CA LEU A 104 0.81 2.84 7.99
C LEU A 104 -0.45 3.33 7.27
N ALA A 105 -0.31 3.78 6.01
CA ALA A 105 -1.44 4.16 5.18
C ALA A 105 -2.42 3.00 4.97
N ALA A 106 -1.91 1.79 4.81
CA ALA A 106 -2.73 0.60 4.64
C ALA A 106 -3.54 0.26 5.90
N GLU A 107 -2.92 0.38 7.07
CA GLU A 107 -3.59 0.17 8.37
C GLU A 107 -4.68 1.21 8.63
N ILE A 108 -4.40 2.49 8.37
CA ILE A 108 -5.39 3.56 8.52
C ILE A 108 -6.58 3.31 7.58
N THR A 109 -6.31 2.99 6.31
CA THR A 109 -7.36 2.73 5.32
C THR A 109 -8.24 1.55 5.75
N GLN A 110 -7.64 0.51 6.31
CA GLN A 110 -8.38 -0.66 6.79
C GLN A 110 -9.22 -0.34 8.03
N ALA A 111 -8.71 0.47 8.98
CA ALA A 111 -9.47 0.92 10.14
C ALA A 111 -10.75 1.67 9.75
N PHE A 112 -10.71 2.41 8.64
CA PHE A 112 -11.88 3.07 8.07
C PHE A 112 -12.77 2.19 7.19
N GLY A 113 -12.41 0.92 6.95
CA GLY A 113 -13.10 0.06 5.98
C GLY A 113 -12.97 0.56 4.53
N GLY A 114 -11.93 1.34 4.24
CA GLY A 114 -11.68 1.96 2.94
C GLY A 114 -11.02 1.04 1.91
N LEU A 115 -10.98 1.51 0.66
CA LEU A 115 -10.40 0.77 -0.47
C LEU A 115 -8.96 1.19 -0.80
N ARG A 116 -8.08 0.17 -0.80
CA ARG A 116 -6.68 0.14 -1.27
C ARG A 116 -6.50 0.12 -2.79
N PHE A 117 -5.94 1.16 -3.42
CA PHE A 117 -5.29 1.01 -4.73
C PHE A 117 -3.76 1.05 -4.60
N THR A 118 -3.07 0.11 -5.26
CA THR A 118 -1.61 0.07 -5.32
C THR A 118 -1.17 -0.06 -6.78
N SER A 119 -0.41 0.91 -7.26
CA SER A 119 0.10 0.91 -8.63
C SER A 119 1.55 1.35 -8.70
N CYS A 120 2.21 0.90 -9.76
CA CYS A 120 3.52 1.38 -10.19
C CYS A 120 3.43 1.65 -11.69
N LYS A 121 4.49 2.17 -12.33
CA LYS A 121 4.50 2.55 -13.76
C LYS A 121 3.77 1.56 -14.69
N SER A 122 4.01 0.26 -14.56
CA SER A 122 3.39 -0.78 -15.40
C SER A 122 2.41 -1.69 -14.63
N ALA A 123 2.07 -1.32 -13.39
CA ALA A 123 1.18 -2.07 -12.50
C ALA A 123 1.50 -3.58 -12.35
N LYS A 124 2.73 -4.00 -12.66
CA LYS A 124 3.17 -5.41 -12.71
C LYS A 124 4.13 -5.74 -11.57
N ASP A 125 5.41 -5.36 -11.70
CA ASP A 125 6.49 -5.92 -10.88
C ASP A 125 6.51 -5.35 -9.45
N ARG A 126 6.63 -4.03 -9.30
CA ARG A 126 6.64 -3.39 -7.97
C ARG A 126 5.27 -3.50 -7.30
N THR A 127 4.20 -3.38 -8.07
CA THR A 127 2.84 -3.64 -7.61
C THR A 127 2.69 -5.05 -7.05
N ALA A 128 3.26 -6.07 -7.71
CA ALA A 128 3.25 -7.44 -7.18
C ALA A 128 3.97 -7.54 -5.84
N MET A 129 5.11 -6.86 -5.68
CA MET A 129 5.86 -6.89 -4.42
C MET A 129 5.05 -6.27 -3.27
N SER A 130 4.44 -5.09 -3.48
CA SER A 130 3.58 -4.45 -2.48
C SER A 130 2.35 -5.28 -2.14
N ILE A 131 1.55 -5.69 -3.15
CA ILE A 131 0.29 -6.41 -2.93
C ILE A 131 0.52 -7.72 -2.20
N THR A 132 1.51 -8.52 -2.61
CA THR A 132 1.76 -9.81 -1.96
C THR A 132 2.26 -9.64 -0.52
N LEU A 133 3.04 -8.59 -0.23
CA LEU A 133 3.48 -8.33 1.14
C LEU A 133 2.30 -7.93 2.04
N GLU A 134 1.43 -7.08 1.53
CA GLU A 134 0.22 -6.62 2.20
C GLU A 134 -0.73 -7.80 2.49
N GLN A 135 -0.95 -8.69 1.52
CA GLN A 135 -1.76 -9.89 1.70
C GLN A 135 -1.25 -10.79 2.82
N ILE A 136 0.06 -11.06 2.86
CA ILE A 136 0.64 -11.91 3.91
C ILE A 136 0.60 -11.22 5.29
N ARG A 137 0.80 -9.91 5.34
CA ARG A 137 0.64 -9.14 6.59
C ARG A 137 -0.78 -9.20 7.11
N TRP A 138 -1.76 -9.09 6.23
CA TRP A 138 -3.16 -9.24 6.61
C TRP A 138 -3.43 -10.64 7.16
N LEU A 139 -2.97 -11.70 6.49
CA LEU A 139 -3.10 -13.07 7.02
C LEU A 139 -2.45 -13.24 8.39
N GLN A 140 -1.31 -12.59 8.63
CA GLN A 140 -0.63 -12.64 9.94
C GLN A 140 -1.40 -11.89 11.02
N LYS A 141 -1.84 -10.65 10.74
CA LYS A 141 -2.45 -9.77 11.74
C LYS A 141 -3.93 -10.08 11.99
N SER A 142 -4.66 -10.50 10.96
CA SER A 142 -6.12 -10.70 11.01
C SER A 142 -6.54 -12.17 11.09
N GLU A 143 -5.80 -13.08 10.45
CA GLU A 143 -6.21 -14.49 10.33
C GLU A 143 -5.35 -15.45 11.18
N GLY A 144 -4.44 -14.93 12.00
CA GLY A 144 -3.62 -15.74 12.91
C GLY A 144 -2.56 -16.60 12.22
N MET A 145 -2.09 -16.23 11.02
CA MET A 145 -0.96 -16.92 10.39
C MET A 145 0.26 -16.91 11.31
N HIS A 146 0.86 -18.09 11.49
CA HIS A 146 2.03 -18.25 12.33
C HIS A 146 3.24 -17.50 11.74
N VAL A 147 4.06 -16.89 12.61
CA VAL A 147 5.20 -16.05 12.20
C VAL A 147 6.19 -16.77 11.29
N ASN A 148 6.37 -18.08 11.48
CA ASN A 148 7.27 -18.89 10.65
C ASN A 148 6.75 -19.10 9.23
N ASP A 149 5.45 -18.96 9.01
CA ASP A 149 4.82 -19.17 7.71
C ASP A 149 4.83 -17.89 6.84
N PHE A 150 5.10 -16.72 7.44
CA PHE A 150 5.11 -15.44 6.76
C PHE A 150 6.01 -15.43 5.51
N LEU A 151 7.30 -15.74 5.68
CA LEU A 151 8.26 -15.71 4.57
C LEU A 151 8.03 -16.83 3.54
N PRO A 152 7.76 -18.09 3.94
CA PRO A 152 7.35 -19.14 3.00
C PRO A 152 6.13 -18.75 2.17
N ALA A 153 5.06 -18.25 2.80
CA ALA A 153 3.84 -17.86 2.12
C ALA A 153 4.08 -16.69 1.15
N LEU A 154 4.85 -15.68 1.56
CA LEU A 154 5.23 -14.56 0.69
C LEU A 154 6.02 -15.02 -0.54
N LYS A 155 6.96 -15.94 -0.35
CA LYS A 155 7.72 -16.54 -1.47
C LYS A 155 6.82 -17.34 -2.39
N CYS A 156 5.86 -18.09 -1.84
CA CYS A 156 4.88 -18.85 -2.61
C CYS A 156 4.06 -17.93 -3.52
N LEU A 157 3.42 -16.89 -2.97
CA LEU A 157 2.63 -15.93 -3.75
C LEU A 157 3.41 -15.26 -4.89
N ARG A 158 4.72 -15.01 -4.69
CA ARG A 158 5.60 -14.41 -5.69
C ARG A 158 6.22 -15.40 -6.68
N SER A 159 6.13 -16.71 -6.42
CA SER A 159 6.70 -17.74 -7.30
C SER A 159 5.65 -18.49 -8.09
N THR A 160 4.42 -18.58 -7.58
CA THR A 160 3.33 -19.34 -8.20
C THR A 160 1.99 -18.60 -8.16
N GLY A 161 1.88 -17.49 -7.44
CA GLY A 161 0.63 -16.77 -7.28
C GLY A 161 0.22 -15.93 -8.50
N LEU A 162 -1.01 -15.38 -8.42
CA LEU A 162 -1.67 -14.64 -9.50
C LEU A 162 -0.86 -13.45 -10.02
N ARG A 163 -0.05 -12.82 -9.17
CA ARG A 163 0.76 -11.67 -9.59
C ARG A 163 1.89 -12.05 -10.55
N LEU A 164 2.29 -13.32 -10.60
CA LEU A 164 3.22 -13.82 -11.61
C LEU A 164 2.52 -14.10 -12.95
N GLU A 165 1.23 -14.47 -12.93
CA GLU A 165 0.39 -14.55 -14.14
C GLU A 165 0.28 -13.19 -14.84
N ASN A 166 0.20 -12.11 -14.06
CA ASN A 166 0.19 -10.76 -14.63
C ASN A 166 1.50 -10.46 -15.39
N ALA A 167 2.64 -10.99 -14.93
CA ALA A 167 3.88 -10.89 -15.68
C ALA A 167 3.84 -11.70 -16.98
N MET A 168 3.26 -12.90 -16.94
CA MET A 168 3.04 -13.72 -18.13
C MET A 168 2.17 -12.99 -19.16
N LYS A 169 1.03 -12.43 -18.75
CA LYS A 169 0.11 -11.73 -19.65
C LYS A 169 0.72 -10.47 -20.26
N ASN A 170 1.49 -9.72 -19.47
CA ASN A 170 2.02 -8.42 -19.90
C ASN A 170 3.35 -8.53 -20.68
N ALA A 171 4.19 -9.52 -20.37
CA ALA A 171 5.54 -9.63 -20.91
C ALA A 171 5.82 -10.97 -21.63
N GLY A 172 4.84 -11.88 -21.69
CA GLY A 172 4.98 -13.21 -22.29
C GLY A 172 5.81 -14.18 -21.47
N VAL A 173 6.23 -13.81 -20.25
CA VAL A 173 7.09 -14.63 -19.40
C VAL A 173 6.72 -14.51 -17.93
N ARG A 174 6.76 -15.63 -17.21
CA ARG A 174 6.58 -15.72 -15.75
C ARG A 174 7.82 -15.26 -14.99
N LYS A 175 8.28 -14.04 -15.28
CA LYS A 175 9.41 -13.42 -14.58
C LYS A 175 9.15 -11.94 -14.39
N TYR A 176 9.51 -11.43 -13.22
CA TYR A 176 9.51 -10.00 -12.94
C TYR A 176 10.68 -9.30 -13.64
N ALA A 177 10.45 -8.09 -14.14
CA ALA A 177 11.46 -7.29 -14.83
C ALA A 177 12.36 -6.53 -13.86
N PHE A 178 13.16 -7.26 -13.10
CA PHE A 178 14.16 -6.68 -12.19
C PHE A 178 15.58 -7.12 -12.56
N ASN A 179 16.52 -6.19 -12.49
CA ASN A 179 17.94 -6.50 -12.55
C ASN A 179 18.54 -6.66 -11.15
N ARG A 180 19.67 -7.39 -11.04
CA ARG A 180 20.30 -7.69 -9.74
C ARG A 180 20.75 -6.43 -8.98
N LEU A 181 21.23 -5.40 -9.69
CA LEU A 181 21.69 -4.15 -9.08
C LEU A 181 20.53 -3.37 -8.43
N GLN A 182 19.36 -3.33 -9.08
CA GLN A 182 18.14 -2.73 -8.54
C GLN A 182 17.75 -3.39 -7.22
N LEU A 183 17.80 -4.72 -7.15
CA LEU A 183 17.41 -5.49 -5.96
C LEU A 183 18.28 -5.23 -4.74
N LEU A 184 19.54 -4.81 -4.93
CA LEU A 184 20.41 -4.40 -3.82
C LEU A 184 19.84 -3.19 -3.05
N SER A 185 19.11 -2.32 -3.75
CA SER A 185 18.48 -1.13 -3.17
C SER A 185 17.10 -1.40 -2.55
N PHE A 186 16.56 -2.61 -2.68
CA PHE A 186 15.22 -2.94 -2.21
C PHE A 186 15.27 -3.39 -0.74
N PRO A 187 14.28 -2.99 0.09
CA PRO A 187 14.04 -3.63 1.37
C PRO A 187 13.91 -5.13 1.22
N LYS A 188 14.38 -5.90 2.22
CA LYS A 188 14.42 -7.37 2.16
C LYS A 188 13.05 -7.97 1.80
N LEU A 189 11.97 -7.48 2.42
CA LEU A 189 10.60 -7.96 2.19
C LEU A 189 10.02 -7.60 0.82
N TYR A 190 10.64 -6.68 0.09
CA TYR A 190 10.22 -6.28 -1.26
C TYR A 190 10.98 -7.02 -2.37
N ARG A 191 11.93 -7.90 -2.02
CA ARG A 191 12.70 -8.64 -3.01
C ARG A 191 11.90 -9.83 -3.53
N PRO A 192 11.88 -10.07 -4.85
CA PRO A 192 11.31 -11.30 -5.42
C PRO A 192 12.20 -12.51 -5.05
N PRO A 193 11.61 -13.72 -4.98
CA PRO A 193 12.39 -14.96 -4.83
C PRO A 193 13.40 -15.17 -5.97
N VAL A 194 14.47 -15.90 -5.69
CA VAL A 194 15.45 -16.27 -6.73
C VAL A 194 14.76 -17.14 -7.78
N GLY A 195 15.03 -16.89 -9.06
CA GLY A 195 14.45 -17.61 -10.18
C GLY A 195 13.18 -16.97 -10.77
N THR A 196 12.55 -16.04 -10.04
CA THR A 196 11.30 -15.38 -10.49
C THR A 196 11.52 -14.02 -11.15
N PHE A 197 12.77 -13.61 -11.38
CA PHE A 197 13.11 -12.33 -12.05
C PHE A 197 14.27 -12.51 -13.04
N ALA A 198 14.34 -11.64 -14.04
CA ALA A 198 15.43 -11.62 -15.02
C ALA A 198 15.67 -10.21 -15.60
N PRO A 199 16.92 -9.87 -15.96
CA PRO A 199 17.19 -8.71 -16.79
C PRO A 199 16.59 -8.90 -18.19
N GLY A 200 16.14 -7.81 -18.82
CA GLY A 200 15.64 -7.84 -20.21
C GLY A 200 14.19 -8.29 -20.39
N VAL A 201 13.44 -8.56 -19.31
CA VAL A 201 11.98 -8.72 -19.40
C VAL A 201 11.33 -7.36 -19.67
N MET A 202 10.36 -7.32 -20.58
CA MET A 202 9.60 -6.09 -20.85
C MET A 202 8.91 -5.58 -19.57
N SER A 203 9.13 -4.29 -19.26
CA SER A 203 8.66 -3.63 -18.03
C SER A 203 7.25 -3.12 -18.14
#